data_AF-A0A3D3YZN1-F1
#
_entry.id   AF-A0A3D3YZN1-F1
#
_cell.length_a   1.000
_cell.length_b   1.000
_cell.length_c   1.000
_cell.angle_alpha   90.00
_cell.angle_beta   90.00
_cell.angle_gamma   90.00
#
_symmetry.space_group_name_H-M   'P 1'
#
loop_
_entity.id
_entity.type
_entity.pdbx_description
1 polymer ?
#
loop_
_entity_poly.entity_id
_entity_poly.type
_entity_poly.pdbx_seq_one_letter_code
_entity_poly.pdbx_strand_id
1 'polypeptide(L)'
;MSAAGDGELAQVFRDAGIAVAYLFGSRATGTAREDSDADVAVLTGRPLGLLGRERLSARLARALRVPDVDVVVLEEALLELRGRAIQEGKLLYSDDEPRRVAFEVRTRSEYFDFLPTLQELTRAYLEHVAARGSMVDSGRLRTLLGTLAVYRMELSALATLSIDEYLSRSRFAGRYLVQAAAQTCIDIANHVVAAEGWRTPRDFRDAFTVLEEHDVLAQPLADRLRDLAGLRNRLVHLYQEDDDRLIHAALPASQADLDAFARAIAELAAAEGETNS
;
A
#
# COMPACT_ATOMS: atom_id res chain seq x y z
N MET A 1 -13.24 17.21 -22.33
CA MET A 1 -11.91 17.12 -22.96
C MET A 1 -12.09 17.19 -24.48
N SER A 2 -11.24 17.93 -25.20
CA SER A 2 -11.33 18.01 -26.67
C SER A 2 -10.64 16.81 -27.31
N ALA A 3 -11.06 16.42 -28.52
CA ALA A 3 -10.52 15.28 -29.27
C ALA A 3 -8.99 15.33 -29.52
N ALA A 4 -8.36 16.51 -29.38
CA ALA A 4 -6.91 16.66 -29.49
C ALA A 4 -6.16 16.27 -28.20
N GLY A 5 -6.80 16.41 -27.03
CA GLY A 5 -6.20 16.03 -25.74
C GLY A 5 -6.15 14.52 -25.51
N ASP A 6 -7.14 13.78 -26.06
CA ASP A 6 -7.21 12.33 -25.94
C ASP A 6 -6.07 11.63 -26.72
N GLY A 7 -5.66 12.21 -27.85
CA GLY A 7 -4.55 11.70 -28.66
C GLY A 7 -3.17 11.86 -27.99
N GLU A 8 -2.94 12.98 -27.32
CA GLU A 8 -1.69 13.24 -26.58
C GLU A 8 -1.57 12.28 -25.38
N LEU A 9 -2.64 12.12 -24.60
CA LEU A 9 -2.67 11.21 -23.45
C LEU A 9 -2.41 9.76 -23.87
N ALA A 10 -3.09 9.28 -24.91
CA ALA A 10 -2.89 7.93 -25.42
C ALA A 10 -1.43 7.69 -25.85
N GLN A 11 -0.75 8.70 -26.40
CA GLN A 11 0.66 8.57 -26.76
C GLN A 11 1.57 8.49 -25.53
N VAL A 12 1.30 9.28 -24.48
CA VAL A 12 2.05 9.21 -23.22
C VAL A 12 1.99 7.80 -22.62
N PHE A 13 0.79 7.19 -22.60
CA PHE A 13 0.60 5.83 -22.09
C PHE A 13 1.32 4.78 -22.95
N ARG A 14 1.20 4.86 -24.28
CA ARG A 14 1.91 3.95 -25.20
C ARG A 14 3.42 3.99 -25.03
N ASP A 15 4.02 5.18 -24.99
CA ASP A 15 5.48 5.34 -24.85
C ASP A 15 6.00 4.74 -23.53
N ALA A 16 5.20 4.86 -22.47
CA ALA A 16 5.52 4.28 -21.17
C ALA A 16 5.30 2.76 -21.14
N GLY A 17 4.60 2.17 -22.12
CA GLY A 17 4.26 0.76 -22.13
C GLY A 17 3.13 0.42 -21.15
N ILE A 18 2.17 1.32 -21.00
CA ILE A 18 0.97 1.10 -20.19
C ILE A 18 -0.06 0.33 -21.00
N ALA A 19 -0.66 -0.70 -20.41
CA ALA A 19 -1.70 -1.50 -21.05
C ALA A 19 -3.09 -0.88 -20.83
N VAL A 20 -3.35 -0.37 -19.62
CA VAL A 20 -4.64 0.24 -19.25
C VAL A 20 -4.37 1.38 -18.27
N ALA A 21 -5.14 2.48 -18.35
CA ALA A 21 -5.09 3.57 -17.38
C ALA A 21 -6.47 4.10 -17.01
N TYR A 22 -6.66 4.45 -15.75
CA TYR A 22 -7.86 5.06 -15.19
C TYR A 22 -7.50 6.33 -14.43
N LEU A 23 -8.29 7.39 -14.61
CA LEU A 23 -8.34 8.52 -13.68
C LEU A 23 -9.25 8.12 -12.51
N PHE A 24 -8.80 8.23 -11.28
CA PHE A 24 -9.64 7.96 -10.10
C PHE A 24 -9.55 9.10 -9.08
N GLY A 25 -10.20 8.93 -7.92
CA GLY A 25 -10.16 9.93 -6.85
C GLY A 25 -11.03 11.16 -7.09
N SER A 26 -10.63 12.30 -6.52
CA SER A 26 -11.44 13.53 -6.46
C SER A 26 -11.81 14.08 -7.85
N ARG A 27 -10.90 13.98 -8.82
CA ARG A 27 -11.12 14.44 -10.20
C ARG A 27 -12.04 13.49 -10.97
N ALA A 28 -11.99 12.19 -10.71
CA ALA A 28 -12.92 11.24 -11.30
C ALA A 28 -14.34 11.43 -10.76
N THR A 29 -14.48 11.65 -9.45
CA THR A 29 -15.78 11.83 -8.77
C THR A 29 -16.38 13.24 -8.92
N GLY A 30 -15.61 14.21 -9.45
CA GLY A 30 -16.07 15.58 -9.67
C GLY A 30 -16.04 16.47 -8.43
N THR A 31 -15.30 16.06 -7.40
CA THR A 31 -15.15 16.79 -6.12
C THR A 31 -13.83 17.56 -6.02
N ALA A 32 -13.00 17.51 -7.06
CA ALA A 32 -11.70 18.17 -7.11
C ALA A 32 -11.81 19.71 -7.16
N ARG A 33 -10.85 20.37 -6.50
CA ARG A 33 -10.56 21.80 -6.65
C ARG A 33 -9.63 22.04 -7.84
N GLU A 34 -9.49 23.29 -8.28
CA GLU A 34 -8.60 23.63 -9.42
C GLU A 34 -7.13 23.24 -9.16
N ASP A 35 -6.67 23.39 -7.93
CA ASP A 35 -5.32 23.09 -7.45
C ASP A 35 -5.10 21.62 -7.07
N SER A 36 -6.11 20.76 -7.22
CA SER A 36 -6.00 19.35 -6.82
C SER A 36 -5.08 18.57 -7.76
N ASP A 37 -4.31 17.64 -7.22
CA ASP A 37 -3.57 16.69 -8.05
C ASP A 37 -4.53 15.70 -8.73
N ALA A 38 -3.99 14.88 -9.63
CA ALA A 38 -4.77 13.81 -10.27
C ALA A 38 -4.21 12.43 -9.95
N ASP A 39 -5.08 11.52 -9.54
CA ASP A 39 -4.70 10.14 -9.31
C ASP A 39 -4.91 9.31 -10.59
N VAL A 40 -3.84 8.71 -11.11
CA VAL A 40 -3.88 7.85 -12.31
C VAL A 40 -3.44 6.45 -11.96
N ALA A 41 -4.38 5.51 -12.05
CA ALA A 41 -4.14 4.09 -11.84
C ALA A 41 -3.80 3.39 -13.16
N VAL A 42 -2.74 2.59 -13.20
CA VAL A 42 -2.24 1.95 -14.43
C VAL A 42 -2.05 0.45 -14.27
N LEU A 43 -2.33 -0.31 -15.34
CA LEU A 43 -1.82 -1.66 -15.56
C LEU A 43 -0.66 -1.60 -16.53
N THR A 44 0.45 -2.23 -16.19
CA THR A 44 1.69 -2.08 -16.95
C THR A 44 1.91 -3.22 -17.94
N GLY A 45 2.27 -2.91 -19.18
CA GLY A 45 2.73 -3.91 -20.15
C GLY A 45 4.14 -4.43 -19.83
N ARG A 46 4.93 -3.62 -19.12
CA ARG A 46 6.28 -3.93 -18.62
C ARG A 46 6.50 -3.23 -17.28
N PRO A 47 7.31 -3.79 -16.35
CA PRO A 47 7.55 -3.17 -15.05
C PRO A 47 7.99 -1.72 -15.16
N LEU A 48 7.28 -0.82 -14.46
CA LEU A 48 7.66 0.58 -14.33
C LEU A 48 8.62 0.72 -13.14
N GLY A 49 9.92 0.84 -13.42
CA GLY A 49 10.90 1.22 -12.39
C GLY A 49 10.67 2.64 -11.87
N LEU A 50 11.36 3.04 -10.79
CA LEU A 50 11.17 4.31 -10.10
C LEU A 50 11.22 5.53 -11.05
N LEU A 51 12.31 5.65 -11.82
CA LEU A 51 12.48 6.73 -12.81
C LEU A 51 11.41 6.71 -13.92
N GLY A 52 10.89 5.53 -14.24
CA GLY A 52 9.80 5.37 -15.19
C GLY A 52 8.49 5.96 -14.67
N ARG A 53 8.21 5.78 -13.37
CA ARG A 53 7.02 6.35 -12.70
C ARG A 53 7.08 7.85 -12.63
N GLU A 54 8.21 8.41 -12.19
CA GLU A 54 8.40 9.87 -12.13
C GLU A 54 8.25 10.52 -13.50
N ARG A 55 8.88 9.92 -14.53
CA ARG A 55 8.74 10.42 -15.91
C ARG A 55 7.29 10.34 -16.41
N LEU A 56 6.57 9.26 -16.08
CA LEU A 56 5.17 9.11 -16.48
C LEU A 56 4.29 10.16 -15.77
N SER A 57 4.45 10.32 -14.46
CA SER A 57 3.77 11.33 -13.65
C SER A 57 3.94 12.74 -14.25
N ALA A 58 5.17 13.19 -14.46
CA ALA A 58 5.45 14.52 -15.01
C ALA A 58 4.84 14.74 -16.41
N ARG A 59 4.85 13.71 -17.26
CA ARG A 59 4.23 13.78 -18.60
C ARG A 59 2.71 13.84 -18.52
N LEU A 60 2.10 13.08 -17.62
CA LEU A 60 0.66 13.09 -17.40
C LEU A 60 0.20 14.41 -16.79
N ALA A 61 0.93 14.98 -15.82
CA ALA A 61 0.61 16.28 -15.22
C ALA A 61 0.52 17.37 -16.29
N ARG A 62 1.50 17.39 -17.21
CA ARG A 62 1.48 18.30 -18.36
C ARG A 62 0.30 18.06 -19.31
N ALA A 63 0.02 16.79 -19.65
CA ALA A 63 -1.04 16.45 -20.60
C ALA A 63 -2.44 16.72 -20.02
N LEU A 64 -2.64 16.44 -18.73
CA LEU A 64 -3.89 16.69 -17.99
C LEU A 64 -4.04 18.14 -17.53
N ARG A 65 -2.95 18.94 -17.61
CA ARG A 65 -2.88 20.34 -17.14
C ARG A 65 -3.24 20.47 -15.66
N VAL A 66 -2.63 19.61 -14.84
CA VAL A 66 -2.77 19.60 -13.38
C VAL A 66 -1.40 19.83 -12.73
N PRO A 67 -1.36 20.26 -11.46
CA PRO A 67 -0.10 20.53 -10.77
C PRO A 67 0.78 19.27 -10.68
N ASP A 68 0.19 18.16 -10.25
CA ASP A 68 0.87 16.87 -10.17
C ASP A 68 -0.06 15.68 -10.50
N VAL A 69 0.56 14.53 -10.77
CA VAL A 69 -0.12 13.25 -11.00
C VAL A 69 0.50 12.15 -10.15
N ASP A 70 -0.30 11.58 -9.26
CA ASP A 70 0.04 10.39 -8.52
C ASP A 70 -0.24 9.14 -9.35
N VAL A 71 0.83 8.47 -9.78
CA VAL A 71 0.73 7.24 -10.58
C VAL A 71 0.71 6.01 -9.66
N VAL A 72 -0.41 5.30 -9.69
CA VAL A 72 -0.61 4.06 -8.93
C VAL A 72 -0.52 2.86 -9.87
N VAL A 73 0.44 1.96 -9.62
CA VAL A 73 0.52 0.68 -10.35
C VAL A 73 -0.45 -0.31 -9.71
N LEU A 74 -1.52 -0.63 -10.44
CA LEU A 74 -2.63 -1.44 -9.95
C LEU A 74 -2.23 -2.86 -9.61
N GLU A 75 -1.21 -3.43 -10.26
CA GLU A 75 -0.72 -4.75 -9.89
C GLU A 75 -0.15 -4.76 -8.47
N GLU A 76 0.52 -3.69 -8.03
CA GLU A 76 1.22 -3.62 -6.74
C GLU A 76 0.41 -2.99 -5.61
N ALA A 77 -0.79 -2.47 -5.94
CA ALA A 77 -1.63 -1.74 -5.02
C ALA A 77 -2.43 -2.67 -4.10
N LEU A 78 -2.67 -2.23 -2.86
CA LEU A 78 -3.59 -2.90 -1.95
C LEU A 78 -5.01 -2.96 -2.54
N LEU A 79 -5.78 -3.96 -2.12
CA LEU A 79 -7.12 -4.21 -2.67
C LEU A 79 -8.03 -2.97 -2.58
N GLU A 80 -7.97 -2.19 -1.51
CA GLU A 80 -8.86 -1.02 -1.37
C GLU A 80 -8.61 0.00 -2.48
N LEU A 81 -7.34 0.25 -2.80
CA LEU A 81 -6.98 1.21 -3.83
C LEU A 81 -7.32 0.68 -5.22
N ARG A 82 -7.09 -0.62 -5.46
CA ARG A 82 -7.52 -1.30 -6.70
C ARG A 82 -9.04 -1.22 -6.86
N GLY A 83 -9.78 -1.56 -5.82
CA GLY A 83 -11.24 -1.54 -5.78
C GLY A 83 -11.81 -0.16 -6.05
N ARG A 84 -11.33 0.88 -5.35
CA ARG A 84 -11.73 2.27 -5.59
C ARG A 84 -11.41 2.73 -7.01
N ALA A 85 -10.20 2.45 -7.51
CA ALA A 85 -9.82 2.82 -8.86
C ALA A 85 -10.72 2.17 -9.92
N ILE A 86 -11.18 0.92 -9.71
CA ILE A 86 -12.09 0.23 -10.64
C ILE A 86 -13.57 0.62 -10.46
N GLN A 87 -13.98 1.01 -9.25
CA GLN A 87 -15.36 1.40 -8.95
C GLN A 87 -15.66 2.84 -9.36
N GLU A 88 -14.75 3.77 -9.07
CA GLU A 88 -14.93 5.21 -9.26
C GLU A 88 -14.17 5.74 -10.48
N GLY A 89 -13.22 4.94 -11.00
CA GLY A 89 -12.31 5.40 -12.04
C GLY A 89 -12.97 5.56 -13.40
N LYS A 90 -12.49 6.56 -14.13
CA LYS A 90 -12.80 6.83 -15.53
C LYS A 90 -11.67 6.30 -16.39
N LEU A 91 -11.99 5.42 -17.33
CA LEU A 91 -11.02 4.87 -18.27
C LEU A 91 -10.40 6.00 -19.11
N LEU A 92 -9.08 6.13 -19.07
CA LEU A 92 -8.30 7.08 -19.88
C LEU A 92 -7.67 6.40 -21.09
N TYR A 93 -7.26 5.14 -20.94
CA TYR A 93 -6.52 4.40 -21.96
C TYR A 93 -6.70 2.90 -21.81
N SER A 94 -6.78 2.18 -22.93
CA SER A 94 -6.78 0.72 -22.97
C SER A 94 -6.24 0.23 -24.31
N ASP A 95 -5.12 -0.50 -24.27
CA ASP A 95 -4.50 -1.20 -25.42
C ASP A 95 -4.77 -2.71 -25.37
N ASP A 96 -5.24 -3.21 -24.23
CA ASP A 96 -5.46 -4.63 -23.97
C ASP A 96 -6.80 -4.82 -23.24
N GLU A 97 -7.86 -4.82 -24.02
CA GLU A 97 -9.24 -4.99 -23.55
C GLU A 97 -9.48 -6.32 -22.79
N PRO A 98 -9.00 -7.48 -23.27
CA PRO A 98 -9.11 -8.73 -22.53
C PRO A 98 -8.47 -8.65 -21.14
N ARG A 99 -7.26 -8.08 -21.03
CA ARG A 99 -6.58 -7.89 -19.74
C ARG A 99 -7.34 -6.92 -18.84
N ARG A 100 -7.87 -5.83 -19.40
CA ARG A 100 -8.70 -4.87 -18.68
C ARG A 100 -9.90 -5.57 -18.03
N VAL A 101 -10.69 -6.29 -18.84
CA VAL A 101 -11.90 -6.97 -18.38
C VAL A 101 -11.57 -8.02 -17.33
N ALA A 102 -10.54 -8.85 -17.56
CA ALA A 102 -10.12 -9.86 -16.58
C ALA A 102 -9.70 -9.25 -15.24
N PHE A 103 -8.96 -8.13 -15.28
CA PHE A 103 -8.54 -7.41 -14.07
C PHE A 103 -9.74 -6.80 -13.34
N GLU A 104 -10.66 -6.14 -14.04
CA GLU A 104 -11.85 -5.53 -13.43
C GLU A 104 -12.76 -6.58 -12.79
N VAL A 105 -13.04 -7.69 -13.48
CA VAL A 105 -13.89 -8.76 -12.95
C VAL A 105 -13.30 -9.34 -11.67
N ARG A 106 -12.02 -9.71 -11.70
CA ARG A 106 -11.32 -10.24 -10.51
C ARG A 106 -11.32 -9.23 -9.37
N THR A 107 -10.93 -7.99 -9.65
CA THR A 107 -10.81 -6.94 -8.63
C THR A 107 -12.17 -6.62 -8.00
N ARG A 108 -13.24 -6.52 -8.79
CA ARG A 108 -14.59 -6.27 -8.26
C ARG A 108 -15.07 -7.40 -7.37
N SER A 109 -14.85 -8.66 -7.77
CA SER A 109 -15.20 -9.82 -6.94
C SER A 109 -14.46 -9.77 -5.61
N GLU A 110 -13.12 -9.70 -5.65
CA GLU A 110 -12.29 -9.67 -4.45
C GLU A 110 -12.64 -8.48 -3.55
N TYR A 111 -12.82 -7.30 -4.14
CA TYR A 111 -13.07 -6.07 -3.41
C TYR A 111 -14.44 -6.08 -2.73
N PHE A 112 -15.52 -6.47 -3.42
CA PHE A 112 -16.84 -6.49 -2.81
C PHE A 112 -17.00 -7.59 -1.76
N ASP A 113 -16.36 -8.74 -1.96
CA ASP A 113 -16.33 -9.81 -0.96
C ASP A 113 -15.60 -9.35 0.32
N PHE A 114 -14.57 -8.51 0.17
CA PHE A 114 -13.74 -8.05 1.29
C PHE A 114 -14.14 -6.67 1.84
N LEU A 115 -14.99 -5.92 1.14
CA LEU A 115 -15.43 -4.59 1.54
C LEU A 115 -16.00 -4.54 2.96
N PRO A 116 -16.81 -5.51 3.43
CA PRO A 116 -17.28 -5.53 4.82
C PRO A 116 -16.12 -5.57 5.82
N THR A 117 -15.11 -6.42 5.58
CA THR A 117 -13.93 -6.50 6.43
C THR A 117 -13.14 -5.19 6.41
N LEU A 118 -12.96 -4.57 5.25
CA LEU A 118 -12.29 -3.25 5.15
C LEU A 118 -13.00 -2.16 5.97
N GLN A 119 -14.34 -2.17 5.95
CA GLN A 119 -15.15 -1.25 6.75
C GLN A 119 -14.99 -1.53 8.25
N GLU A 120 -14.91 -2.79 8.65
CA GLU A 120 -14.63 -3.19 10.04
C GLU A 120 -13.23 -2.75 10.47
N LEU A 121 -12.19 -2.97 9.65
CA LEU A 121 -10.83 -2.50 9.91
C LEU A 121 -10.77 -0.97 10.07
N THR A 122 -11.44 -0.26 9.17
CA THR A 122 -11.53 1.20 9.23
C THR A 122 -12.24 1.65 10.51
N ARG A 123 -13.33 0.98 10.90
CA ARG A 123 -14.04 1.25 12.15
C ARG A 123 -13.14 0.99 13.35
N ALA A 124 -12.49 -0.17 13.42
CA ALA A 124 -11.59 -0.54 14.51
C ALA A 124 -10.45 0.48 14.65
N TYR A 125 -9.90 0.98 13.53
CA TYR A 125 -8.94 2.07 13.53
C TYR A 125 -9.52 3.37 14.12
N LEU A 126 -10.69 3.80 13.67
CA LEU A 126 -11.33 5.02 14.18
C LEU A 126 -11.66 4.90 15.68
N GLU A 127 -12.13 3.74 16.12
CA GLU A 127 -12.37 3.44 17.54
C GLU A 127 -11.07 3.45 18.35
N HIS A 128 -9.99 2.88 17.82
CA HIS A 128 -8.68 2.90 18.44
C HIS A 128 -8.14 4.33 18.60
N VAL A 129 -8.34 5.19 17.60
CA VAL A 129 -7.99 6.61 17.67
C VAL A 129 -8.89 7.35 18.66
N ALA A 130 -10.22 7.12 18.63
CA ALA A 130 -11.16 7.79 19.52
C ALA A 130 -10.93 7.43 21.01
N ALA A 131 -10.62 6.17 21.31
CA ALA A 131 -10.35 5.69 22.67
C ALA A 131 -9.08 6.31 23.30
N ARG A 132 -8.15 6.80 22.48
CA ARG A 132 -6.90 7.44 22.92
C ARG A 132 -6.98 8.96 22.98
N GLY A 133 -8.18 9.54 22.80
CA GLY A 133 -8.42 10.98 22.77
C GLY A 133 -8.18 11.58 21.39
N SER A 134 -9.00 12.56 21.01
CA SER A 134 -8.94 13.25 19.72
C SER A 134 -7.53 13.78 19.45
N MET A 135 -6.78 13.09 18.61
CA MET A 135 -5.52 13.58 18.07
C MET A 135 -5.67 13.73 16.56
N VAL A 136 -6.58 14.61 16.15
CA VAL A 136 -6.51 15.26 14.83
C VAL A 136 -5.53 16.42 14.98
N ASP A 137 -4.25 16.09 15.21
CA ASP A 137 -3.03 16.80 14.78
C ASP A 137 -1.76 16.07 15.33
N SER A 138 -0.64 15.81 14.63
CA SER A 138 -0.33 15.50 13.23
C SER A 138 1.10 14.96 13.20
N GLY A 139 1.27 13.66 13.46
CA GLY A 139 2.54 12.98 13.23
C GLY A 139 2.28 11.80 12.31
N ARG A 140 2.77 11.84 11.07
CA ARG A 140 2.61 10.75 10.09
C ARG A 140 3.03 9.40 10.72
N LEU A 141 4.07 9.39 11.54
CA LEU A 141 4.51 8.22 12.31
C LEU A 141 3.42 7.64 13.24
N ARG A 142 2.74 8.49 14.02
CA ARG A 142 1.71 8.04 14.98
C ARG A 142 0.51 7.43 14.28
N THR A 143 0.09 8.02 13.18
CA THR A 143 -0.97 7.47 12.32
C THR A 143 -0.58 6.08 11.80
N LEU A 144 0.63 5.94 11.26
CA LEU A 144 1.11 4.66 10.74
C LEU A 144 1.23 3.58 11.84
N LEU A 145 1.70 3.93 13.03
CA LEU A 145 1.76 3.01 14.18
C LEU A 145 0.36 2.58 14.64
N GLY A 146 -0.62 3.49 14.64
CA GLY A 146 -2.02 3.18 14.94
C GLY A 146 -2.63 2.21 13.92
N THR A 147 -2.40 2.44 12.63
CA THR A 147 -2.82 1.53 11.55
C THR A 147 -2.18 0.15 11.72
N LEU A 148 -0.87 0.08 11.99
CA LEU A 148 -0.17 -1.17 12.21
C LEU A 148 -0.73 -1.94 13.41
N ALA A 149 -1.12 -1.24 14.49
CA ALA A 149 -1.72 -1.87 15.67
C ALA A 149 -3.05 -2.58 15.35
N VAL A 150 -3.89 -1.98 14.49
CA VAL A 150 -5.14 -2.60 14.03
C VAL A 150 -4.86 -3.86 13.22
N TYR A 151 -3.94 -3.79 12.24
CA TYR A 151 -3.57 -4.98 11.45
C TYR A 151 -2.99 -6.10 12.31
N ARG A 152 -2.18 -5.77 13.33
CA ARG A 152 -1.65 -6.76 14.28
C ARG A 152 -2.75 -7.46 15.07
N MET A 153 -3.76 -6.72 15.55
CA MET A 153 -4.91 -7.28 16.27
C MET A 153 -5.66 -8.30 15.41
N GLU A 154 -5.87 -7.96 14.14
CA GLU A 154 -6.64 -8.76 13.19
C GLU A 154 -5.87 -10.00 12.74
N LEU A 155 -4.57 -9.85 12.46
CA LEU A 155 -3.66 -10.98 12.22
C LEU A 155 -3.62 -11.94 13.42
N SER A 156 -3.66 -11.40 14.65
CA SER A 156 -3.74 -12.21 15.87
C SER A 156 -5.03 -13.03 15.92
N ALA A 157 -6.17 -12.44 15.56
CA ALA A 157 -7.44 -13.16 15.51
C ALA A 157 -7.40 -14.29 14.48
N LEU A 158 -6.83 -14.04 13.30
CA LEU A 158 -6.65 -15.07 12.27
C LEU A 158 -5.71 -16.21 12.69
N ALA A 159 -4.67 -15.90 13.46
CA ALA A 159 -3.72 -16.90 13.97
C ALA A 159 -4.37 -17.91 14.95
N THR A 160 -5.52 -17.56 15.55
CA THR A 160 -6.26 -18.48 16.44
C THR A 160 -7.18 -19.45 15.72
N LEU A 161 -7.44 -19.24 14.43
CA LEU A 161 -8.31 -20.12 13.64
C LEU A 161 -7.60 -21.44 13.33
N SER A 162 -8.37 -22.53 13.25
CA SER A 162 -7.85 -23.76 12.65
C SER A 162 -7.51 -23.53 11.17
N ILE A 163 -6.60 -24.35 10.62
CA ILE A 163 -6.21 -24.22 9.21
C ILE A 163 -7.41 -24.37 8.26
N ASP A 164 -8.35 -25.26 8.57
CA ASP A 164 -9.53 -25.49 7.73
C ASP A 164 -10.50 -24.30 7.76
N GLU A 165 -10.69 -23.68 8.94
CA GLU A 165 -11.48 -22.45 9.07
C GLU A 165 -10.80 -21.27 8.35
N TYR A 166 -9.49 -21.14 8.50
CA TYR A 166 -8.72 -20.11 7.81
C TYR A 166 -8.82 -20.25 6.28
N LEU A 167 -8.57 -21.44 5.74
CA LEU A 167 -8.59 -21.69 4.29
C LEU A 167 -9.98 -21.50 3.67
N SER A 168 -11.03 -21.80 4.43
CA SER A 168 -12.41 -21.69 3.95
C SER A 168 -12.98 -20.27 4.01
N ARG A 169 -12.61 -19.47 5.02
CA ARG A 169 -13.27 -18.18 5.27
C ARG A 169 -12.34 -16.96 5.31
N SER A 170 -11.07 -17.16 5.61
CA SER A 170 -10.19 -16.05 5.98
C SER A 170 -8.90 -15.94 5.15
N ARG A 171 -8.65 -16.87 4.22
CA ARG A 171 -7.43 -16.87 3.38
C ARG A 171 -7.17 -15.53 2.68
N PHE A 172 -8.24 -14.90 2.18
CA PHE A 172 -8.13 -13.61 1.51
C PHE A 172 -7.80 -12.50 2.50
N ALA A 173 -8.48 -12.47 3.65
CA ALA A 173 -8.22 -11.53 4.72
C ALA A 173 -6.77 -11.63 5.24
N GLY A 174 -6.27 -12.86 5.45
CA GLY A 174 -4.90 -13.09 5.87
C GLY A 174 -3.87 -12.57 4.87
N ARG A 175 -4.05 -12.88 3.58
CA ARG A 175 -3.20 -12.33 2.50
C ARG A 175 -3.18 -10.80 2.52
N TYR A 176 -4.37 -10.20 2.52
CA TYR A 176 -4.51 -8.74 2.53
C TYR A 176 -3.82 -8.12 3.75
N LEU A 177 -4.09 -8.64 4.96
CA LEU A 177 -3.56 -8.09 6.21
C LEU A 177 -2.04 -8.22 6.27
N VAL A 178 -1.46 -9.32 5.79
CA VAL A 178 0.01 -9.46 5.70
C VAL A 178 0.60 -8.45 4.74
N GLN A 179 0.00 -8.24 3.56
CA GLN A 179 0.45 -7.22 2.61
C GLN A 179 0.33 -5.81 3.20
N ALA A 180 -0.79 -5.49 3.84
CA ALA A 180 -1.06 -4.18 4.42
C ALA A 180 -0.13 -3.88 5.62
N ALA A 181 0.11 -4.87 6.49
CA ALA A 181 1.07 -4.75 7.59
C ALA A 181 2.50 -4.55 7.07
N ALA A 182 2.94 -5.33 6.08
CA ALA A 182 4.25 -5.18 5.46
C ALA A 182 4.44 -3.79 4.84
N GLN A 183 3.44 -3.31 4.09
CA GLN A 183 3.46 -1.95 3.53
C GLN A 183 3.57 -0.90 4.63
N THR A 184 2.78 -1.04 5.71
CA THR A 184 2.80 -0.09 6.82
C THR A 184 4.16 -0.07 7.52
N CYS A 185 4.83 -1.22 7.70
CA CYS A 185 6.19 -1.29 8.22
C CYS A 185 7.20 -0.55 7.34
N ILE A 186 7.09 -0.71 6.01
CA ILE A 186 7.94 0.00 5.04
C ILE A 186 7.70 1.52 5.12
N ASP A 187 6.43 1.94 5.21
CA ASP A 187 6.08 3.37 5.30
C ASP A 187 6.60 4.00 6.60
N ILE A 188 6.52 3.26 7.71
CA ILE A 188 7.10 3.66 9.00
C ILE A 188 8.62 3.81 8.88
N ALA A 189 9.30 2.80 8.33
CA ALA A 189 10.76 2.81 8.20
C ALA A 189 11.22 3.99 7.33
N ASN A 190 10.60 4.21 6.17
CA ASN A 190 10.93 5.35 5.31
C ASN A 190 10.65 6.70 5.99
N HIS A 191 9.55 6.79 6.75
CA HIS A 191 9.24 8.02 7.47
C HIS A 191 10.30 8.35 8.52
N VAL A 192 10.73 7.37 9.32
CA VAL A 192 11.79 7.53 10.32
C VAL A 192 13.11 7.92 9.64
N VAL A 193 13.54 7.17 8.62
CA VAL A 193 14.77 7.47 7.87
C VAL A 193 14.80 8.90 7.33
N ALA A 194 13.66 9.38 6.81
CA ALA A 194 13.53 10.74 6.28
C ALA A 194 13.50 11.80 7.40
N ALA A 195 12.81 11.53 8.51
CA ALA A 195 12.72 12.46 9.65
C ALA A 195 14.08 12.68 10.31
N GLU A 196 14.87 11.61 10.44
CA GLU A 196 16.20 11.63 11.04
C GLU A 196 17.31 12.13 10.10
N GLY A 197 16.98 12.37 8.82
CA GLY A 197 17.96 12.84 7.83
C GLY A 197 19.04 11.81 7.49
N TRP A 198 18.76 10.52 7.66
CA TRP A 198 19.68 9.44 7.33
C TRP A 198 19.80 9.19 5.82
N ARG A 199 20.70 8.28 5.43
CA ARG A 199 20.90 7.97 4.00
C ARG A 199 19.61 7.48 3.36
N THR A 200 19.33 7.94 2.15
CA THR A 200 18.14 7.52 1.39
C THR A 200 18.22 6.02 1.06
N PRO A 201 17.18 5.22 1.37
CA PRO A 201 17.15 3.80 1.01
C PRO A 201 17.10 3.59 -0.50
N ARG A 202 17.75 2.53 -0.98
CA ARG A 202 17.77 2.14 -2.40
C ARG A 202 16.49 1.42 -2.83
N ASP A 203 15.87 0.71 -1.90
CA ASP A 203 14.61 -0.02 -2.08
C ASP A 203 13.92 -0.23 -0.71
N PHE A 204 12.76 -0.89 -0.72
CA PHE A 204 11.98 -1.15 0.49
C PHE A 204 12.68 -2.05 1.52
N ARG A 205 13.59 -2.94 1.10
CA ARG A 205 14.37 -3.77 2.02
C ARG A 205 15.48 -2.94 2.67
N ASP A 206 16.13 -2.10 1.88
CA ASP A 206 17.22 -1.22 2.33
C ASP A 206 16.75 -0.22 3.39
N ALA A 207 15.46 0.12 3.44
CA ALA A 207 14.90 0.95 4.51
C ALA A 207 15.10 0.31 5.90
N PHE A 208 14.93 -1.01 6.03
CA PHE A 208 15.20 -1.72 7.28
C PHE A 208 16.70 -1.87 7.57
N THR A 209 17.54 -1.93 6.53
CA THR A 209 18.99 -1.88 6.69
C THR A 209 19.44 -0.54 7.27
N VAL A 210 18.85 0.58 6.85
CA VAL A 210 19.17 1.89 7.46
C VAL A 210 18.77 1.92 8.94
N LEU A 211 17.61 1.38 9.31
CA LEU A 211 17.22 1.28 10.72
C LEU A 211 18.18 0.41 11.56
N GLU A 212 18.72 -0.66 10.96
CA GLU A 212 19.73 -1.54 11.57
C GLU A 212 21.07 -0.80 11.76
N GLU A 213 21.53 -0.04 10.74
CA GLU A 213 22.77 0.75 10.79
C GLU A 213 22.77 1.81 11.92
N HIS A 214 21.58 2.25 12.34
CA HIS A 214 21.37 3.24 13.39
C HIS A 214 20.92 2.63 14.72
N ASP A 215 21.10 1.32 14.90
CA ASP A 215 20.78 0.56 16.12
C ASP A 215 19.30 0.64 16.56
N VAL A 216 18.39 1.09 15.67
CA VAL A 216 16.94 1.08 15.93
C VAL A 216 16.42 -0.35 15.90
N LEU A 217 16.96 -1.19 15.00
CA LEU A 217 16.59 -2.58 14.89
C LEU A 217 17.80 -3.48 15.12
N ALA A 218 17.63 -4.49 15.97
CA ALA A 218 18.59 -5.58 16.08
C ALA A 218 18.63 -6.39 14.75
N GLN A 219 19.83 -6.77 14.32
CA GLN A 219 20.08 -7.51 13.07
C GLN A 219 19.08 -8.66 12.81
N PRO A 220 18.75 -9.56 13.77
CA PRO A 220 17.82 -10.64 13.50
C PRO A 220 16.41 -10.17 13.13
N LEU A 221 15.94 -9.07 13.72
CA LEU A 221 14.63 -8.48 13.39
C LEU A 221 14.67 -7.76 12.04
N ALA A 222 15.76 -7.04 11.76
CA ALA A 222 15.97 -6.39 10.46
C ALA A 222 15.97 -7.41 9.30
N ASP A 223 16.63 -8.56 9.47
CA ASP A 223 16.61 -9.66 8.49
C ASP A 223 15.18 -10.12 8.18
N ARG A 224 14.37 -10.38 9.21
CA ARG A 224 12.99 -10.86 9.05
C ARG A 224 12.08 -9.81 8.42
N LEU A 225 12.24 -8.52 8.76
CA LEU A 225 11.49 -7.43 8.15
C LEU A 225 11.88 -7.20 6.67
N ARG A 226 13.16 -7.37 6.32
CA ARG A 226 13.60 -7.39 4.91
C ARG A 226 12.89 -8.50 4.14
N ASP A 227 12.76 -9.69 4.73
CA ASP A 227 12.05 -10.80 4.10
C ASP A 227 10.54 -10.58 3.98
N LEU A 228 9.92 -9.96 4.98
CA LEU A 228 8.53 -9.52 4.92
C LEU A 228 8.28 -8.52 3.77
N ALA A 229 9.17 -7.53 3.60
CA ALA A 229 9.11 -6.59 2.49
C ALA A 229 9.24 -7.29 1.13
N GLY A 230 10.07 -8.33 1.05
CA GLY A 230 10.16 -9.20 -0.12
C GLY A 230 8.93 -10.05 -0.37
N LEU A 231 8.28 -10.53 0.69
CA LEU A 231 7.06 -11.33 0.62
C LEU A 231 5.89 -10.50 0.07
N ARG A 232 5.74 -9.24 0.48
CA ARG A 232 4.72 -8.32 -0.08
C ARG A 232 4.72 -8.32 -1.61
N ASN A 233 5.90 -8.22 -2.22
CA ASN A 233 6.05 -8.20 -3.68
C ASN A 233 5.76 -9.56 -4.33
N ARG A 234 6.02 -10.66 -3.61
CA ARG A 234 5.70 -12.02 -4.07
C ARG A 234 4.21 -12.33 -3.97
N LEU A 235 3.55 -11.94 -2.89
CA LEU A 235 2.11 -12.17 -2.67
C LEU A 235 1.21 -11.46 -3.70
N VAL A 236 1.72 -10.43 -4.36
CA VAL A 236 1.04 -9.78 -5.49
C VAL A 236 0.96 -10.69 -6.74
N HIS A 237 1.89 -11.64 -6.87
CA HIS A 237 2.05 -12.48 -8.06
C HIS A 237 1.82 -13.98 -7.82
N LEU A 238 1.80 -14.42 -6.56
CA LEU A 238 1.62 -15.82 -6.17
C LEU A 238 0.15 -16.09 -5.84
N TYR A 239 -0.48 -16.92 -6.68
CA TYR A 239 -1.89 -17.34 -6.54
C TYR A 239 -1.98 -18.87 -6.51
N GLN A 240 -1.50 -19.50 -5.44
CA GLN A 240 -1.72 -20.94 -5.19
C GLN A 240 -2.24 -21.18 -3.76
N GLU A 241 -3.07 -22.21 -3.57
CA GLU A 241 -3.62 -22.59 -2.26
C GLU A 241 -2.51 -22.97 -1.26
N ASP A 242 -1.39 -23.48 -1.76
CA ASP A 242 -0.19 -23.76 -0.98
C ASP A 242 0.38 -22.49 -0.32
N ASP A 243 0.22 -21.31 -0.94
CA ASP A 243 0.66 -20.04 -0.36
C ASP A 243 -0.19 -19.67 0.88
N ASP A 244 -1.48 -19.99 0.89
CA ASP A 244 -2.37 -19.65 2.01
C ASP A 244 -2.07 -20.45 3.27
N ARG A 245 -1.70 -21.73 3.11
CA ARG A 245 -1.23 -22.58 4.21
C ARG A 245 0.06 -22.04 4.81
N LEU A 246 0.99 -21.62 3.96
CA LEU A 246 2.25 -21.02 4.39
C LEU A 246 2.02 -19.71 5.14
N ILE A 247 1.08 -18.88 4.67
CA ILE A 247 0.72 -17.63 5.36
C ILE A 247 0.16 -17.92 6.75
N HIS A 248 -0.82 -18.83 6.87
CA HIS A 248 -1.41 -19.19 8.17
C HIS A 248 -0.35 -19.69 9.16
N ALA A 249 0.52 -20.59 8.71
CA ALA A 249 1.61 -21.11 9.53
C ALA A 249 2.62 -20.03 9.96
N ALA A 250 2.81 -18.99 9.14
CA ALA A 250 3.71 -17.87 9.43
C ALA A 250 3.09 -16.78 10.31
N LEU A 251 1.76 -16.75 10.50
CA LEU A 251 1.07 -15.68 11.25
C LEU A 251 1.61 -15.47 12.67
N PRO A 252 1.81 -16.50 13.51
CA PRO A 252 2.27 -16.29 14.89
C PRO A 252 3.67 -15.67 14.98
N ALA A 253 4.61 -16.15 14.15
CA ALA A 253 5.96 -15.62 14.09
C ALA A 253 5.97 -14.18 13.54
N SER A 254 5.18 -13.94 12.49
CA SER A 254 5.03 -12.61 11.91
C SER A 254 4.47 -11.61 12.92
N GLN A 255 3.51 -12.02 13.76
CA GLN A 255 2.96 -11.17 14.80
C GLN A 255 4.04 -10.73 15.81
N ALA A 256 4.85 -11.67 16.31
CA ALA A 256 5.93 -11.33 17.24
C ALA A 256 6.94 -10.33 16.66
N ASP A 257 7.22 -10.43 15.36
CA ASP A 257 8.10 -9.50 14.65
C ASP A 257 7.47 -8.12 14.48
N LEU A 258 6.19 -8.04 14.12
CA LEU A 258 5.46 -6.77 14.03
C LEU A 258 5.38 -6.06 15.41
N ASP A 259 5.19 -6.84 16.48
CA ASP A 259 5.19 -6.36 17.86
C ASP A 259 6.55 -5.80 18.27
N ALA A 260 7.64 -6.50 17.91
CA ALA A 260 9.00 -6.04 18.18
C ALA A 260 9.34 -4.77 17.39
N PHE A 261 8.97 -4.72 16.11
CA PHE A 261 9.16 -3.55 15.26
C PHE A 261 8.42 -2.32 15.82
N ALA A 262 7.12 -2.46 16.12
CA ALA A 262 6.33 -1.34 16.64
C ALA A 262 6.88 -0.78 17.96
N ARG A 263 7.42 -1.66 18.82
CA ARG A 263 8.08 -1.24 20.07
C ARG A 263 9.36 -0.46 19.82
N ALA A 264 10.25 -0.98 18.98
CA ALA A 264 11.51 -0.30 18.64
C ALA A 264 11.28 1.13 18.09
N ILE A 265 10.30 1.29 17.20
CA ILE A 265 9.94 2.60 16.65
C ILE A 265 9.32 3.53 17.70
N ALA A 266 8.49 3.00 18.60
CA ALA A 266 7.90 3.79 19.68
C ALA A 266 8.94 4.24 20.71
N GLU A 267 9.93 3.40 21.00
CA GLU A 267 11.06 3.73 21.89
C GLU A 267 11.93 4.84 21.30
N LEU A 268 12.25 4.78 20.00
CA LEU A 268 12.94 5.85 19.28
C LEU A 268 12.18 7.18 19.39
N ALA A 269 10.88 7.18 19.06
CA ALA A 269 10.05 8.38 19.10
C ALA A 269 9.90 8.98 20.52
N ALA A 270 9.99 8.16 21.57
CA ALA A 270 9.95 8.63 22.95
C ALA A 270 11.27 9.30 23.36
N ALA A 271 12.42 8.75 22.97
CA ALA A 271 13.74 9.31 23.27
C ALA A 271 13.95 10.71 22.65
N GLU A 272 13.40 10.96 21.47
CA GLU A 272 13.43 12.27 20.81
C GLU A 272 12.62 13.34 21.57
N GLY A 273 11.47 12.95 22.14
CA GLY A 273 10.60 13.86 22.90
C GLY A 273 11.24 14.37 24.20
N GLU A 274 12.09 13.57 24.82
CA GLU A 274 12.85 13.94 26.02
C GLU A 274 14.07 14.80 25.72
N THR A 275 14.66 14.69 24.53
CA THR A 275 15.86 15.44 24.14
C THR A 275 15.55 16.86 23.65
N ASN A 276 14.31 17.09 23.18
CA ASN A 276 13.79 18.40 22.72
C ASN A 276 12.95 19.15 23.76
N SER A 277 12.87 18.66 25.01
CA SER A 277 12.18 19.30 26.15
C SER A 277 13.17 19.89 27.15
#